data_AF-A0A840IGW7-F1
#
_entry.id   AF-A0A840IGW7-F1
#
_cell.length_a   1.000
_cell.length_b   1.000
_cell.length_c   1.000
_cell.angle_alpha   90.00
_cell.angle_beta   90.00
_cell.angle_gamma   90.00
#
_symmetry.space_group_name_H-M   'P 1'
#
loop_
_entity.id
_entity.type
_entity.pdbx_description
1 polymer ?
#
loop_
_entity_poly.entity_id
_entity_poly.type
_entity_poly.pdbx_seq_one_letter_code
_entity_poly.pdbx_strand_id
1 'polypeptide(L)'
;MPRRASKALALVPVLIASLALAACGSDGTSVGQGYEAPKTGAGTRQATAFDPRDEPLGCFHAKGVEAEKDARYRDRINILPATTRAFVTFTGTLQDAQSRALRNTDDAAGAQAIGPALFTVGDLGDSELEKVEDCLDARGVRY
;
A
#
# COMPACT_ATOMS: atom_id res chain seq x y z
N MET A 1 39.61 -10.49 62.04
CA MET A 1 38.70 -10.40 63.22
C MET A 1 38.96 -9.07 63.90
N PRO A 2 38.01 -8.28 64.48
CA PRO A 2 36.53 -8.37 64.62
C PRO A 2 35.79 -7.05 64.14
N ARG A 3 34.54 -7.09 63.61
CA ARG A 3 33.18 -6.95 64.20
C ARG A 3 32.53 -5.53 64.28
N ARG A 4 31.22 -5.54 63.91
CA ARG A 4 30.05 -4.66 64.24
C ARG A 4 29.77 -3.52 63.25
N ALA A 5 28.71 -3.56 62.43
CA ALA A 5 27.26 -3.67 62.67
C ALA A 5 26.63 -2.36 63.20
N SER A 6 25.93 -1.65 62.31
CA SER A 6 24.77 -0.80 62.63
C SER A 6 23.73 -0.92 61.50
N LYS A 7 22.54 -1.37 61.88
CA LYS A 7 21.32 -1.43 61.08
C LYS A 7 20.66 -0.04 61.05
N ALA A 8 20.10 0.35 59.91
CA ALA A 8 18.80 1.07 59.77
C ALA A 8 18.58 1.34 58.27
N LEU A 9 17.78 0.52 57.58
CA LEU A 9 16.37 0.82 57.25
C LEU A 9 16.14 2.09 56.43
N ALA A 10 16.04 1.91 55.11
CA ALA A 10 15.09 2.59 54.21
C ALA A 10 14.97 1.68 52.97
N LEU A 11 14.06 0.69 52.94
CA LEU A 11 12.69 0.82 52.43
C LEU A 11 12.60 1.72 51.19
N VAL A 12 12.79 1.16 50.00
CA VAL A 12 11.83 1.17 48.87
C VAL A 12 12.24 0.07 47.87
N PRO A 13 11.43 -0.98 47.65
CA PRO A 13 11.61 -1.94 46.58
C PRO A 13 10.64 -1.63 45.42
N VAL A 14 11.17 -1.36 44.22
CA VAL A 14 10.39 -1.47 42.97
C VAL A 14 11.31 -2.13 41.95
N LEU A 15 11.39 -3.48 41.95
CA LEU A 15 10.65 -4.33 41.01
C LEU A 15 10.77 -3.84 39.55
N ILE A 16 11.92 -4.10 38.92
CA ILE A 16 11.98 -4.24 37.46
C ILE A 16 12.09 -5.73 37.19
N ALA A 17 10.97 -6.25 36.72
CA ALA A 17 10.71 -7.64 36.42
C ALA A 17 11.68 -8.17 35.35
N SER A 18 12.40 -9.21 35.76
CA SER A 18 12.64 -10.41 34.98
C SER A 18 11.52 -10.71 33.99
N LEU A 19 11.85 -10.91 32.70
CA LEU A 19 11.23 -11.87 31.76
C LEU A 19 11.83 -11.65 30.36
N ALA A 20 13.13 -11.93 30.23
CA ALA A 20 13.70 -12.32 28.95
C ALA A 20 13.86 -13.84 28.97
N LEU A 21 13.45 -14.48 27.88
CA LEU A 21 13.49 -15.92 27.56
C LEU A 21 12.31 -16.80 27.99
N ALA A 22 11.31 -16.88 27.10
CA ALA A 22 10.73 -18.13 26.59
C ALA A 22 10.19 -17.79 25.18
N ALA A 23 10.87 -18.19 24.10
CA ALA A 23 10.76 -19.49 23.45
C ALA A 23 9.43 -19.68 22.68
N CYS A 24 9.59 -19.98 21.38
CA CYS A 24 8.70 -20.77 20.52
C CYS A 24 7.31 -20.22 20.19
N GLY A 25 7.07 -20.00 18.90
CA GLY A 25 5.72 -19.80 18.37
C GLY A 25 5.72 -19.35 16.93
N SER A 26 6.17 -20.20 16.03
CA SER A 26 5.82 -20.13 14.62
C SER A 26 4.30 -20.31 14.49
N ASP A 27 3.53 -19.23 14.55
CA ASP A 27 2.17 -19.25 14.04
C ASP A 27 2.23 -18.83 12.58
N GLY A 28 2.29 -19.85 11.73
CA GLY A 28 2.20 -19.70 10.30
C GLY A 28 0.97 -18.86 9.96
N THR A 29 1.19 -17.84 9.15
CA THR A 29 0.16 -17.31 8.26
C THR A 29 -0.37 -18.49 7.46
N SER A 30 -1.45 -19.10 7.93
CA SER A 30 -2.29 -19.96 7.13
C SER A 30 -2.81 -19.08 5.99
N VAL A 31 -2.18 -19.19 4.82
CA VAL A 31 -2.77 -18.80 3.54
C VAL A 31 -4.02 -19.65 3.38
N GLY A 32 -5.15 -19.11 3.85
CA GLY A 32 -6.46 -19.72 3.73
C GLY A 32 -6.77 -19.93 2.25
N GLN A 33 -7.10 -21.16 1.90
CA GLN A 33 -7.57 -21.56 0.58
C GLN A 33 -8.91 -20.86 0.29
N GLY A 34 -8.86 -19.70 -0.37
CA GLY A 34 -9.86 -19.17 -1.30
C GLY A 34 -11.31 -18.89 -0.85
N TYR A 35 -11.80 -19.34 0.31
CA TYR A 35 -13.25 -19.27 0.64
C TYR A 35 -13.62 -19.10 2.12
N GLU A 36 -12.73 -18.60 2.98
CA GLU A 36 -13.08 -18.31 4.38
C GLU A 36 -13.37 -16.83 4.63
N ALA A 37 -14.51 -16.55 5.27
CA ALA A 37 -14.85 -15.21 5.75
C ALA A 37 -13.81 -14.74 6.81
N PRO A 38 -13.43 -13.45 6.81
CA PRO A 38 -12.38 -12.95 7.68
C PRO A 38 -12.73 -13.16 9.15
N LYS A 39 -11.91 -13.94 9.87
CA LYS A 39 -12.00 -14.07 11.32
C LYS A 39 -11.45 -12.78 11.95
N THR A 40 -12.34 -11.97 12.51
CA THR A 40 -11.99 -10.78 13.29
C THR A 40 -11.36 -11.22 14.62
N GLY A 41 -10.02 -11.26 14.64
CA GLY A 41 -9.26 -11.35 15.88
C GLY A 41 -9.50 -10.11 16.75
N ALA A 42 -9.69 -10.33 18.04
CA ALA A 42 -9.95 -9.32 19.04
C ALA A 42 -8.86 -8.22 19.06
N GLY A 43 -9.20 -7.07 18.48
CA GLY A 43 -8.37 -5.88 18.41
C GLY A 43 -9.01 -4.95 17.40
N THR A 44 -9.59 -3.85 17.86
CA THR A 44 -10.36 -2.88 17.08
C THR A 44 -9.49 -2.11 16.08
N ARG A 45 -8.95 -2.79 15.07
CA ARG A 45 -8.58 -2.19 13.80
C ARG A 45 -9.64 -2.63 12.82
N GLN A 46 -10.63 -1.76 12.58
CA GLN A 46 -11.46 -1.89 11.39
C GLN A 46 -10.51 -2.10 10.21
N ALA A 47 -10.62 -3.25 9.54
CA ALA A 47 -9.90 -3.47 8.30
C ALA A 47 -10.33 -2.35 7.36
N THR A 48 -9.45 -1.36 7.16
CA THR A 48 -9.63 -0.36 6.13
C THR A 48 -9.76 -1.11 4.81
N ALA A 49 -10.89 -0.92 4.12
CA ALA A 49 -11.10 -1.56 2.84
C ALA A 49 -9.93 -1.22 1.92
N PHE A 50 -9.31 -2.24 1.33
CA PHE A 50 -8.19 -2.08 0.40
C PHE A 50 -8.62 -1.15 -0.75
N ASP A 51 -7.92 -0.03 -0.92
CA ASP A 51 -8.09 0.87 -2.05
C ASP A 51 -6.93 0.63 -3.04
N PRO A 52 -7.21 0.15 -4.26
CA PRO A 52 -6.17 -0.18 -5.23
C PRO A 52 -5.32 1.04 -5.62
N ARG A 53 -5.74 2.25 -5.28
CA ARG A 53 -5.01 3.50 -5.55
C ARG A 53 -3.90 3.80 -4.54
N ASP A 54 -3.97 3.28 -3.32
CA ASP A 54 -3.05 3.67 -2.23
C ASP A 54 -1.59 3.35 -2.53
N GLU A 55 -1.35 2.13 -3.01
CA GLU A 55 0.00 1.64 -3.31
C GLU A 55 0.67 2.40 -4.47
N PRO A 56 0.05 2.55 -5.67
CA PRO A 56 0.62 3.36 -6.75
C PRO A 56 0.80 4.81 -6.34
N LEU A 57 -0.17 5.40 -5.64
CA LEU A 57 -0.10 6.79 -5.20
C LEU A 57 1.13 7.01 -4.31
N GLY A 58 1.39 6.09 -3.38
CA GLY A 58 2.62 6.11 -2.57
C GLY A 58 3.89 6.02 -3.42
N CYS A 59 3.91 5.16 -4.45
CA CYS A 59 5.05 5.03 -5.35
C CYS A 59 5.29 6.29 -6.20
N PHE A 60 4.22 6.89 -6.74
CA PHE A 60 4.30 8.13 -7.52
C PHE A 60 4.92 9.26 -6.70
N HIS A 61 4.42 9.48 -5.49
CA HIS A 61 4.98 10.49 -4.59
C HIS A 61 6.44 10.19 -4.23
N ALA A 62 6.81 8.92 -3.99
CA ALA A 62 8.18 8.54 -3.70
C ALA A 62 9.15 8.81 -4.87
N LYS A 63 8.65 8.77 -6.12
CA LYS A 63 9.41 9.14 -7.33
C LYS A 63 9.32 10.63 -7.70
N GLY A 64 8.64 11.43 -6.87
CA GLY A 64 8.44 12.86 -7.09
C GLY A 64 7.43 13.19 -8.19
N VAL A 65 6.50 12.28 -8.47
CA VAL A 65 5.34 12.55 -9.33
C VAL A 65 4.18 12.99 -8.43
N GLU A 66 3.68 14.20 -8.66
CA GLU A 66 2.51 14.70 -7.96
C GLU A 66 1.25 14.04 -8.52
N ALA A 67 0.44 13.46 -7.64
CA ALA A 67 -0.76 12.73 -8.02
C ALA A 67 -1.80 12.78 -6.91
N GLU A 68 -3.07 12.65 -7.26
CA GLU A 68 -4.15 12.61 -6.28
C GLU A 68 -5.26 11.64 -6.68
N LYS A 69 -5.96 11.09 -5.69
CA LYS A 69 -7.16 10.30 -5.94
C LYS A 69 -8.25 11.20 -6.49
N ASP A 70 -8.86 10.81 -7.61
CA ASP A 70 -10.06 11.51 -8.05
C ASP A 70 -11.22 11.17 -7.10
N ALA A 71 -11.85 12.18 -6.50
CA ALA A 71 -12.96 11.98 -5.57
C ALA A 71 -14.23 11.45 -6.26
N ARG A 72 -14.35 11.62 -7.58
CA ARG A 72 -15.51 11.20 -8.38
C ARG A 72 -15.45 9.71 -8.76
N TYR A 73 -14.25 9.13 -8.77
CA TYR A 73 -14.02 7.76 -9.24
C TYR A 73 -13.32 6.96 -8.14
N ARG A 74 -13.73 5.71 -7.93
CA ARG A 74 -13.13 4.87 -6.86
C ARG A 74 -11.78 4.26 -7.24
N ASP A 75 -11.45 4.32 -8.52
CA ASP A 75 -10.38 3.57 -9.18
C ASP A 75 -9.44 4.49 -9.97
N ARG A 76 -9.66 5.82 -9.97
CA ARG A 76 -8.84 6.78 -10.72
C ARG A 76 -7.89 7.59 -9.84
N ILE A 77 -6.68 7.78 -10.35
CA ILE A 77 -5.66 8.71 -9.85
C ILE A 77 -5.39 9.72 -10.96
N ASN A 78 -5.48 11.02 -10.66
CA ASN A 78 -5.08 12.09 -11.56
C ASN A 78 -3.61 12.42 -11.33
N ILE A 79 -2.85 12.60 -12.42
CA ILE A 79 -1.47 13.08 -12.33
C ILE A 79 -1.48 14.60 -12.44
N LEU A 80 -0.79 15.27 -11.53
CA LEU A 80 -0.80 16.72 -11.41
C LEU A 80 0.38 17.34 -12.17
N PRO A 81 0.24 18.58 -12.67
CA PRO A 81 -0.96 19.43 -12.58
C PRO A 81 -2.10 18.93 -13.47
N ALA A 82 -3.36 19.23 -13.10
CA ALA A 82 -4.56 18.78 -13.83
C ALA A 82 -4.59 19.20 -15.33
N THR A 83 -3.79 20.20 -15.70
CA THR A 83 -3.58 20.62 -17.09
C THR A 83 -2.99 19.52 -17.97
N THR A 84 -2.25 18.57 -17.39
CA THR A 84 -1.67 17.43 -18.13
C THR A 84 -2.73 16.51 -18.72
N ARG A 85 -3.94 16.46 -18.14
CA ARG A 85 -4.99 15.49 -18.47
C ARG A 85 -4.56 14.02 -18.32
N ALA A 86 -3.41 13.76 -17.69
CA ALA A 86 -2.92 12.41 -17.47
C ALA A 86 -3.58 11.78 -16.24
N PHE A 87 -3.92 10.51 -16.34
CA PHE A 87 -4.55 9.77 -15.25
C PHE A 87 -4.32 8.27 -15.38
N VAL A 88 -4.45 7.58 -14.25
CA VAL A 88 -4.44 6.12 -14.15
C VAL A 88 -5.80 5.66 -13.64
N THR A 89 -6.41 4.68 -14.30
CA THR A 89 -7.66 4.03 -13.87
C THR A 89 -7.45 2.53 -13.69
N PHE A 90 -7.78 1.99 -12.51
CA PHE A 90 -7.65 0.56 -12.21
C PHE A 90 -8.89 -0.21 -12.63
N THR A 91 -8.78 -1.02 -13.67
CA THR A 91 -9.92 -1.77 -14.24
C THR A 91 -10.17 -3.11 -13.57
N GLY A 92 -9.26 -3.56 -12.71
CA GLY A 92 -9.35 -4.83 -11.99
C GLY A 92 -8.76 -6.02 -12.76
N THR A 93 -8.81 -6.02 -14.09
CA THR A 93 -8.16 -7.02 -14.95
C THR A 93 -7.45 -6.40 -16.16
N LEU A 94 -6.43 -7.07 -16.68
CA LEU A 94 -5.72 -6.67 -17.91
C LEU A 94 -6.66 -6.69 -19.13
N GLN A 95 -7.56 -7.67 -19.21
CA GLN A 95 -8.52 -7.77 -20.32
C GLN A 95 -9.45 -6.55 -20.35
N ASP A 96 -9.91 -6.08 -19.20
CA ASP A 96 -10.75 -4.87 -19.11
C ASP A 96 -9.99 -3.61 -19.49
N ALA A 97 -8.71 -3.49 -19.08
CA ALA A 97 -7.85 -2.38 -19.48
C ALA A 97 -7.66 -2.36 -21.00
N GLN A 98 -7.29 -3.49 -21.60
CA GLN A 98 -7.11 -3.63 -23.04
C GLN A 98 -8.41 -3.34 -23.82
N SER A 99 -9.53 -3.88 -23.36
CA SER A 99 -10.85 -3.64 -23.97
C SER A 99 -11.20 -2.16 -23.98
N ARG A 100 -10.91 -1.42 -22.91
CA ARG A 100 -11.14 0.03 -22.83
C ARG A 100 -10.18 0.82 -23.71
N ALA A 101 -8.89 0.48 -23.72
CA ALA A 101 -7.90 1.11 -24.59
C ALA A 101 -8.30 0.97 -26.08
N LEU A 102 -8.74 -0.22 -26.49
CA LEU A 102 -9.16 -0.49 -27.88
C LEU A 102 -10.46 0.22 -28.26
N ARG A 103 -11.38 0.40 -27.31
CA ARG A 103 -12.67 1.06 -27.57
C ARG A 103 -12.56 2.57 -27.71
N ASN A 104 -11.39 3.17 -27.46
CA ASN A 104 -11.09 4.59 -27.67
C ASN A 104 -12.22 5.50 -27.19
N THR A 105 -12.74 5.26 -25.98
CA THR A 105 -13.71 6.16 -25.35
C THR A 105 -13.06 7.53 -25.14
N ASP A 106 -13.81 8.62 -25.09
CA ASP A 106 -13.26 9.98 -24.93
C ASP A 106 -12.26 10.10 -23.77
N ASP A 107 -12.49 9.38 -22.67
CA ASP A 107 -11.58 9.31 -21.53
C ASP A 107 -10.31 8.46 -21.80
N ALA A 108 -10.41 7.42 -22.63
CA ALA A 108 -9.35 6.44 -22.89
C ALA A 108 -8.57 6.70 -24.20
N ALA A 109 -8.77 7.86 -24.81
CA ALA A 109 -8.11 8.18 -26.07
C ALA A 109 -6.60 8.32 -25.88
N GLY A 110 -5.84 7.48 -26.59
CA GLY A 110 -4.39 7.39 -26.43
C GLY A 110 -3.95 6.71 -25.14
N ALA A 111 -4.85 6.00 -24.44
CA ALA A 111 -4.51 5.26 -23.24
C ALA A 111 -3.86 3.91 -23.54
N GLN A 112 -2.92 3.50 -22.68
CA GLN A 112 -2.22 2.22 -22.73
C GLN A 112 -2.62 1.35 -21.53
N ALA A 113 -2.75 0.05 -21.76
CA ALA A 113 -2.95 -0.92 -20.69
C ALA A 113 -1.59 -1.34 -20.10
N ILE A 114 -1.43 -1.17 -18.79
CA ILE A 114 -0.25 -1.58 -18.01
C ILE A 114 -0.76 -2.48 -16.88
N GLY A 115 -0.68 -3.80 -17.08
CA GLY A 115 -1.35 -4.75 -16.20
C GLY A 115 -2.87 -4.47 -16.08
N PRO A 116 -3.46 -4.51 -14.87
CA PRO A 116 -4.88 -4.18 -14.67
C PRO A 116 -5.16 -2.66 -14.59
N ALA A 117 -4.20 -1.81 -15.01
CA ALA A 117 -4.36 -0.37 -15.05
C ALA A 117 -4.49 0.11 -16.51
N LEU A 118 -5.35 1.09 -16.72
CA LEU A 118 -5.46 1.88 -17.93
C LEU A 118 -4.83 3.24 -17.66
N PHE A 119 -3.82 3.61 -18.43
CA PHE A 119 -3.03 4.81 -18.22
C PHE A 119 -3.10 5.73 -19.45
N THR A 120 -3.48 6.99 -19.24
CA THR A 120 -3.53 8.02 -20.27
C THR A 120 -2.35 8.98 -20.09
N VAL A 121 -1.58 9.18 -21.16
CA VAL A 121 -0.27 9.86 -21.11
C VAL A 121 -0.36 11.39 -21.06
N GLY A 122 -1.46 11.99 -21.53
CA GLY A 122 -1.65 13.44 -21.44
C GLY A 122 -0.43 14.26 -21.95
N ASP A 123 -0.19 15.43 -21.35
CA ASP A 123 1.01 16.26 -21.59
C ASP A 123 2.16 15.94 -20.60
N LEU A 124 2.33 14.67 -20.18
CA LEU A 124 3.46 14.28 -19.33
C LEU A 124 4.77 14.27 -20.11
N GLY A 125 5.84 14.74 -19.47
CA GLY A 125 7.18 14.58 -20.04
C GLY A 125 7.68 13.14 -19.91
N ASP A 126 8.57 12.72 -20.81
CA ASP A 126 9.12 11.34 -20.86
C ASP A 126 9.67 10.86 -19.50
N SER A 127 10.30 11.74 -18.72
CA SER A 127 10.84 11.39 -17.40
C SER A 127 9.76 11.15 -16.34
N GLU A 128 8.61 11.82 -16.43
CA GLU A 128 7.48 11.59 -15.51
C GLU A 128 6.72 10.33 -15.92
N LEU A 129 6.56 10.14 -17.23
CA LEU A 129 6.00 8.95 -17.84
C LEU A 129 6.74 7.68 -17.36
N GLU A 130 8.06 7.63 -17.51
CA GLU A 130 8.89 6.49 -17.09
C GLU A 130 8.70 6.15 -15.60
N LYS A 131 8.62 7.17 -14.73
CA LYS A 131 8.39 6.96 -13.29
C LYS A 131 7.01 6.38 -13.00
N VAL A 132 5.98 6.83 -13.71
CA VAL A 132 4.62 6.31 -13.56
C VAL A 132 4.56 4.86 -14.03
N GLU A 133 5.13 4.57 -15.20
CA GLU A 133 5.18 3.22 -15.78
C GLU A 133 5.93 2.24 -14.87
N ASP A 134 7.11 2.61 -14.36
CA ASP A 134 7.87 1.82 -13.37
C ASP A 134 7.01 1.40 -12.17
N CYS A 135 6.24 2.34 -11.63
CA CYS A 135 5.38 2.11 -10.47
C CYS A 135 4.19 1.19 -10.81
N LEU A 136 3.68 1.24 -12.04
CA LEU A 136 2.59 0.40 -12.49
C LEU A 136 3.08 -1.02 -12.82
N ASP A 137 4.22 -1.15 -13.49
CA ASP A 137 4.86 -2.43 -13.82
C ASP A 137 5.24 -3.21 -12.56
N ALA A 138 5.72 -2.52 -11.52
CA ALA A 138 6.06 -3.14 -10.24
C ALA A 138 4.84 -3.80 -9.54
N ARG A 139 3.62 -3.32 -9.79
CA ARG A 139 2.38 -3.94 -9.28
C ARG A 139 1.91 -5.13 -10.11
N GLY A 140 2.43 -5.29 -11.33
CA GLY A 140 2.13 -6.38 -12.25
C GLY A 140 2.87 -7.66 -11.91
N VAL A 141 2.54 -8.30 -10.79
CA VAL A 141 3.09 -9.62 -10.43
C VAL A 141 2.70 -10.67 -11.49
N ARG A 142 3.63 -10.87 -12.43
CA ARG A 142 3.95 -11.99 -13.36
C ARG A 142 2.81 -12.69 -14.13
N TYR A 143 2.98 -12.62 -15.46
CA TYR A 143 2.56 -13.52 -16.55
C TYR A 143 2.16 -14.95 -16.18
#